data_AF-A0AAJ4MJZ4-F1
#
_entry.id   AF-A0AAJ4MJZ4-F1
#
_cell.length_a   1.000
_cell.length_b   1.000
_cell.length_c   1.000
_cell.angle_alpha   90.00
_cell.angle_beta   90.00
_cell.angle_gamma   90.00
#
_symmetry.space_group_name_H-M   'P 1'
#
loop_
_entity.id
_entity.type
_entity.pdbx_description
1 polymer ?
#
loop_
_entity_poly.entity_id
_entity_poly.type
_entity_poly.pdbx_seq_one_letter_code
_entity_poly.pdbx_strand_id
1 'polypeptide(L)'
;MDRAGAYYITRVPANMTYWTLDDKQRRIQIKPEEDAMHLAPGEIQDYGFIQLGVKGKNTFHARVVVQRLTEEQQKQRDTYLKERRRKGGHTQSANKKNHIQILATNITQEEMDEQTLYPIYSLRWQVEILFKTWKSLFEIDDVQAMNTDRFYCHLYGTLIHILLSSMIAFQCRYCLYERYQLEGSEYKCINHARNAIVETKGYSLYHLSSLKALIDNIYQNIYRHGRKDHRCQHKSPFDVLNIAYKVHFRAA
;
A
#
# COMPACT_ATOMS: atom_id res chain seq x y z
N MET A 1 8.49 10.14 16.29
CA MET A 1 8.65 9.42 15.02
C MET A 1 9.69 10.08 14.12
N ASP A 2 10.11 11.33 14.37
CA ASP A 2 11.07 12.07 13.51
C ASP A 2 12.56 11.76 13.70
N ARG A 3 12.94 10.76 14.51
CA ARG A 3 14.37 10.55 14.88
C ARG A 3 15.26 10.00 13.76
N ALA A 4 14.72 9.62 12.60
CA ALA A 4 15.46 8.95 11.53
C ALA A 4 15.35 9.64 10.15
N GLY A 5 14.76 10.84 10.06
CA GLY A 5 14.61 11.56 8.78
C GLY A 5 13.69 10.90 7.75
N ALA A 6 12.92 9.87 8.13
CA ALA A 6 12.02 9.17 7.23
C ALA A 6 10.65 9.85 7.15
N TYR A 7 10.08 9.94 5.95
CA TYR A 7 8.71 10.38 5.75
C TYR A 7 7.70 9.28 6.09
N TYR A 8 6.54 9.66 6.63
CA TYR A 8 5.44 8.72 6.89
C TYR A 8 4.09 9.31 6.51
N ILE A 9 3.16 8.46 6.10
CA ILE A 9 1.73 8.78 5.99
C ILE A 9 0.97 7.70 6.75
N THR A 10 0.20 8.10 7.76
CA THR A 10 -0.54 7.15 8.60
C THR A 10 -1.98 7.58 8.81
N ARG A 11 -2.89 6.62 8.92
CA ARG A 11 -4.28 6.91 9.29
C ARG A 11 -4.39 7.12 10.79
N VAL A 12 -5.07 8.21 11.17
CA VAL A 12 -5.23 8.57 12.59
C VAL A 12 -6.32 7.71 13.26
N PRO A 13 -6.03 7.05 14.41
CA PRO A 13 -7.02 6.28 15.17
C PRO A 13 -8.24 7.09 15.62
N ALA A 14 -9.34 6.42 15.96
CA ALA A 14 -10.60 7.08 16.31
C ALA A 14 -10.55 7.95 17.58
N ASN A 15 -9.67 7.64 18.51
CA ASN A 15 -9.64 8.24 19.86
C ASN A 15 -8.51 9.26 20.04
N MET A 16 -8.22 10.04 19.00
CA MET A 16 -7.19 11.09 19.04
C MET A 16 -7.83 12.46 19.28
N THR A 17 -7.10 13.31 20.00
CA THR A 17 -7.41 14.73 20.17
C THR A 17 -6.44 15.56 19.36
N TYR A 18 -6.94 16.67 18.81
CA TYR A 18 -6.22 17.54 17.90
C TYR A 18 -6.24 18.94 18.46
N TRP A 19 -5.10 19.61 18.44
CA TRP A 19 -4.92 20.92 19.04
C TRP A 19 -4.13 21.82 18.10
N THR A 20 -4.65 23.00 17.86
CA THR A 20 -3.97 24.07 17.12
C THR A 20 -3.83 25.31 18.02
N LEU A 21 -3.11 26.31 17.54
CA LEU A 21 -2.96 27.62 18.19
C LEU A 21 -3.89 28.62 17.49
N ASP A 22 -4.61 29.43 18.26
CA ASP A 22 -5.36 30.58 17.72
C ASP A 22 -4.43 31.76 17.39
N ASP A 23 -4.97 32.82 16.79
CA ASP A 23 -4.23 34.05 16.44
C ASP A 23 -3.56 34.73 17.66
N LYS A 24 -4.02 34.41 18.87
CA LYS A 24 -3.48 34.89 20.15
C LYS A 24 -2.56 33.86 20.81
N GLN A 25 -2.09 32.85 20.07
CA GLN A 25 -1.27 31.73 20.54
C GLN A 25 -1.88 30.90 21.67
N ARG A 26 -3.20 30.89 21.81
CA ARG A 26 -3.90 30.05 22.78
C ARG A 26 -4.20 28.71 22.14
N ARG A 27 -3.97 27.64 22.92
CA ARG A 27 -4.25 26.28 22.49
C ARG A 27 -5.76 26.05 22.41
N ILE A 28 -6.25 25.76 21.21
CA ILE A 28 -7.65 25.43 20.94
C ILE A 28 -7.76 23.97 20.49
N GLN A 29 -8.79 23.29 20.98
CA GLN A 29 -9.09 21.92 20.55
C GLN A 29 -9.91 21.99 19.26
N ILE A 30 -9.44 21.32 18.22
CA ILE A 30 -10.22 21.15 16.99
C ILE A 30 -10.87 19.77 16.98
N LYS A 31 -11.97 19.66 16.24
CA LYS A 31 -12.71 18.41 16.07
C LYS A 31 -12.92 18.18 14.59
N PRO A 32 -11.92 17.59 13.91
CA PRO A 32 -12.00 17.38 12.47
C PRO A 32 -13.20 16.51 12.06
N GLU A 33 -13.76 15.73 12.99
CA GLU A 33 -15.01 14.99 12.79
C GLU A 33 -16.24 15.88 12.61
N GLU A 34 -16.32 17.00 13.34
CA GLU A 34 -17.42 17.97 13.26
C GLU A 34 -17.19 18.88 12.04
N ASP A 35 -15.98 19.41 11.88
CA ASP A 35 -15.61 20.30 10.78
C ASP A 35 -15.85 19.64 9.40
N ALA A 36 -15.51 18.36 9.27
CA ALA A 36 -15.69 17.60 8.05
C ALA A 36 -17.15 17.19 7.75
N MET A 37 -18.12 17.53 8.59
CA MET A 37 -19.54 17.41 8.23
C MET A 37 -19.99 18.46 7.21
N HIS A 38 -19.29 19.59 7.16
CA HIS A 38 -19.60 20.71 6.27
C HIS A 38 -18.94 20.59 4.89
N LEU A 39 -18.03 19.63 4.73
CA LEU A 39 -17.32 19.36 3.48
C LEU A 39 -18.18 18.55 2.50
N ALA A 40 -18.05 18.87 1.21
CA ALA A 40 -18.64 18.09 0.14
C ALA A 40 -17.96 16.70 0.02
N PRO A 41 -18.64 15.66 -0.51
CA PRO A 41 -18.03 14.35 -0.71
C PRO A 41 -16.73 14.41 -1.54
N GLY A 42 -15.64 13.88 -0.99
CA GLY A 42 -14.30 13.89 -1.61
C GLY A 42 -13.45 15.12 -1.29
N GLU A 43 -14.05 16.19 -0.76
CA GLU A 43 -13.34 17.41 -0.39
C GLU A 43 -12.36 17.16 0.76
N ILE A 44 -11.24 17.88 0.71
CA ILE A 44 -10.10 17.73 1.61
C ILE A 44 -9.88 19.04 2.35
N GLN A 45 -9.74 18.95 3.67
CA GLN A 45 -9.32 20.03 4.54
C GLN A 45 -7.94 19.69 5.11
N ASP A 46 -6.97 20.56 4.84
CA ASP A 46 -5.66 20.52 5.47
C ASP A 46 -5.63 21.46 6.68
N TYR A 47 -5.17 20.95 7.83
CA TYR A 47 -5.00 21.72 9.07
C TYR A 47 -3.55 22.15 9.29
N GLY A 48 -2.63 21.77 8.41
CA GLY A 48 -1.20 21.98 8.61
C GLY A 48 -0.68 21.19 9.81
N PHE A 49 0.49 21.59 10.30
CA PHE A 49 1.12 20.97 11.47
C PHE A 49 0.41 21.35 12.76
N ILE A 50 -0.24 20.36 13.35
CA ILE A 50 -0.96 20.51 14.60
C ILE A 50 -0.51 19.46 15.61
N GLN A 51 -0.83 19.68 16.87
CA GLN A 51 -0.51 18.73 17.93
C GLN A 51 -1.60 17.66 18.02
N LEU A 52 -1.19 16.40 17.90
CA LEU A 52 -2.05 15.22 18.08
C LEU A 52 -1.68 14.44 19.33
N GLY A 53 -2.68 13.82 19.96
CA GLY A 53 -2.42 12.80 20.96
C GLY A 53 -3.67 12.31 21.68
N VAL A 54 -3.50 11.30 22.51
CA VAL A 54 -4.56 10.83 23.40
C VAL A 54 -4.55 11.69 24.66
N LYS A 55 -5.72 12.12 25.11
CA LYS A 55 -5.88 12.92 26.35
C LYS A 55 -5.13 12.24 27.51
N GLY A 56 -4.15 12.94 28.10
CA GLY A 56 -3.34 12.44 29.21
C GLY A 56 -2.16 11.53 28.84
N LYS A 57 -1.80 11.40 27.55
CA LYS A 57 -0.64 10.63 27.08
C LYS A 57 0.28 11.48 26.19
N ASN A 58 1.36 10.87 25.69
CA ASN A 58 2.28 11.47 24.75
C ASN A 58 1.55 12.11 23.57
N THR A 59 1.90 13.36 23.30
CA THR A 59 1.47 14.13 22.13
C THR A 59 2.64 14.25 21.16
N PHE A 60 2.34 14.44 19.88
CA PHE A 60 3.33 14.69 18.84
C PHE A 60 2.76 15.68 17.82
N HIS A 61 3.64 16.34 17.07
CA HIS A 61 3.25 17.25 16.00
C HIS A 61 3.31 16.53 14.66
N ALA A 62 2.29 16.72 13.84
CA ALA A 62 2.24 16.23 12.47
C ALA A 62 1.28 17.07 11.65
N ARG A 63 1.47 17.10 10.33
CA ARG A 63 0.48 17.62 9.40
C ARG A 63 -0.75 16.73 9.42
N VAL A 64 -1.92 17.32 9.58
CA VAL A 64 -3.21 16.59 9.63
C VAL A 64 -4.08 16.99 8.47
N VAL A 65 -4.49 15.99 7.70
CA VAL A 65 -5.35 16.16 6.54
C VAL A 65 -6.60 15.31 6.73
N VAL A 66 -7.76 15.90 6.44
CA VAL A 66 -9.06 15.25 6.55
C VAL A 66 -9.77 15.28 5.20
N GLN A 67 -10.28 14.14 4.78
CA GLN A 67 -11.08 13.98 3.58
C GLN A 67 -12.46 13.48 3.97
N ARG A 68 -13.49 14.15 3.45
CA ARG A 68 -14.84 13.60 3.41
C ARG A 68 -14.86 12.42 2.43
N LEU A 69 -15.36 11.27 2.85
CA LEU A 69 -15.46 10.10 1.98
C LEU A 69 -16.22 10.46 0.69
N THR A 70 -15.72 9.98 -0.44
CA THR A 70 -16.49 10.03 -1.69
C THR A 70 -17.73 9.14 -1.54
N GLU A 71 -18.76 9.38 -2.34
CA GLU A 71 -19.99 8.57 -2.32
C GLU A 71 -19.70 7.08 -2.53
N GLU A 72 -18.76 6.76 -3.42
CA GLU A 72 -18.34 5.39 -3.68
C GLU A 72 -17.68 4.76 -2.45
N GLN A 73 -16.73 5.47 -1.82
CA GLN A 73 -16.06 5.00 -0.61
C GLN A 73 -17.04 4.83 0.55
N GLN A 74 -18.02 5.73 0.67
CA GLN A 74 -19.09 5.65 1.65
C GLN A 74 -19.92 4.38 1.43
N LYS A 75 -20.38 4.14 0.20
CA LYS A 75 -21.16 2.95 -0.15
C LYS A 75 -20.40 1.66 0.11
N GLN A 76 -19.11 1.60 -0.25
CA GLN A 76 -18.26 0.44 0.04
C GLN A 76 -18.12 0.20 1.55
N ARG A 77 -17.94 1.27 2.34
CA ARG A 77 -17.86 1.18 3.81
C ARG A 77 -19.17 0.72 4.42
N ASP A 78 -20.31 1.23 3.96
CA ASP A 78 -21.63 0.84 4.46
C ASP A 78 -21.92 -0.64 4.16
N THR A 79 -21.59 -1.11 2.96
CA THR A 79 -21.69 -2.54 2.59
C THR A 79 -20.83 -3.42 3.51
N TYR A 80 -19.55 -3.05 3.70
CA TYR A 80 -18.65 -3.77 4.60
C TYR A 80 -19.18 -3.81 6.04
N LEU A 81 -19.69 -2.69 6.57
CA LEU A 81 -20.27 -2.63 7.91
C LEU A 81 -21.54 -3.48 8.02
N LYS A 82 -22.39 -3.50 6.99
CA LYS A 82 -23.58 -4.37 6.93
C LYS A 82 -23.18 -5.84 6.97
N GLU A 83 -22.21 -6.26 6.15
CA GLU A 83 -21.72 -7.65 6.14
C GLU A 83 -21.11 -8.06 7.48
N ARG A 84 -20.32 -7.17 8.09
CA ARG A 84 -19.69 -7.42 9.39
C ARG A 84 -20.72 -7.55 10.51
N ARG A 85 -21.75 -6.69 10.52
CA ARG A 85 -22.90 -6.80 11.45
C ARG A 85 -23.63 -8.12 11.27
N ARG A 86 -23.86 -8.56 10.02
CA ARG A 86 -24.47 -9.86 9.72
C ARG A 86 -23.66 -11.03 10.29
N LYS A 87 -22.33 -10.90 10.34
CA LYS A 87 -21.41 -11.89 10.92
C LYS A 87 -21.21 -11.74 12.45
N GLY A 88 -22.03 -10.94 13.14
CA GLY A 88 -21.98 -10.76 14.60
C GLY A 88 -20.86 -9.84 15.10
N GLY A 89 -20.16 -9.12 14.22
CA GLY A 89 -19.09 -8.21 14.63
C GLY A 89 -19.62 -6.85 15.11
N HIS A 90 -19.53 -6.57 16.41
CA HIS A 90 -19.73 -5.20 16.93
C HIS A 90 -18.48 -4.33 16.67
N THR A 91 -18.69 -3.08 16.25
CA THR A 91 -17.60 -2.10 16.08
C THR A 91 -17.99 -0.80 16.80
N GLN A 92 -17.43 -0.55 17.99
CA GLN A 92 -17.66 0.68 18.75
C GLN A 92 -17.18 1.94 18.02
N SER A 93 -16.22 1.81 17.10
CA SER A 93 -15.64 2.95 16.36
C SER A 93 -16.43 3.38 15.11
N ALA A 94 -17.50 2.67 14.74
CA ALA A 94 -18.23 2.96 13.49
C ALA A 94 -18.90 4.33 13.57
N ASN A 95 -19.59 4.68 14.65
CA ASN A 95 -20.53 5.81 14.61
C ASN A 95 -19.89 7.21 14.45
N LYS A 96 -18.62 7.45 14.84
CA LYS A 96 -18.02 8.80 14.82
C LYS A 96 -17.18 9.14 13.59
N LYS A 97 -16.58 8.17 12.90
CA LYS A 97 -15.72 8.38 11.71
C LYS A 97 -16.26 7.68 10.45
N ASN A 98 -17.57 7.44 10.41
CA ASN A 98 -18.17 6.69 9.31
C ASN A 98 -18.02 7.36 7.95
N HIS A 99 -17.82 8.68 7.94
CA HIS A 99 -17.89 9.48 6.72
C HIS A 99 -16.60 10.22 6.36
N ILE A 100 -15.51 9.99 7.10
CA ILE A 100 -14.25 10.72 6.90
C ILE A 100 -13.03 9.81 6.97
N GLN A 101 -11.93 10.30 6.41
CA GLN A 101 -10.60 9.71 6.57
C GLN A 101 -9.65 10.80 7.06
N ILE A 102 -8.86 10.50 8.09
CA ILE A 102 -7.89 11.42 8.65
C ILE A 102 -6.51 10.80 8.48
N LEU A 103 -5.61 11.53 7.84
CA LEU A 103 -4.20 11.19 7.70
C LEU A 103 -3.35 12.12 8.57
N ALA A 104 -2.26 11.57 9.12
CA ALA A 104 -1.19 12.31 9.75
C ALA A 104 0.12 12.01 9.03
N THR A 105 0.93 13.03 8.80
CA THR A 105 2.20 12.93 8.08
C THR A 105 3.20 13.97 8.58
N ASN A 106 4.50 13.69 8.43
CA ASN A 106 5.56 14.69 8.57
C ASN A 106 5.94 15.38 7.24
N ILE A 107 5.23 15.06 6.14
CA ILE A 107 5.40 15.74 4.85
C ILE A 107 4.74 17.12 4.92
N THR A 108 5.49 18.15 4.58
CA THR A 108 5.04 19.55 4.59
C THR A 108 4.14 19.88 3.40
N GLN A 109 3.43 21.01 3.50
CA GLN A 109 2.57 21.51 2.41
C GLN A 109 3.39 21.87 1.16
N GLU A 110 4.63 22.30 1.36
CA GLU A 110 5.57 22.64 0.28
C GLU A 110 6.06 21.39 -0.46
N GLU A 111 6.23 20.26 0.25
CA GLU A 111 6.71 19.01 -0.34
C GLU A 111 5.62 18.23 -1.08
N MET A 112 4.37 18.33 -0.63
CA MET A 112 3.26 17.57 -1.23
C MET A 112 1.90 18.19 -0.97
N ASP A 113 1.10 18.28 -2.02
CA ASP A 113 -0.29 18.71 -1.97
C ASP A 113 -1.20 17.67 -1.30
N GLU A 114 -2.22 18.13 -0.58
CA GLU A 114 -3.15 17.27 0.16
C GLU A 114 -3.95 16.31 -0.73
N GLN A 115 -4.19 16.65 -1.99
CA GLN A 115 -4.89 15.80 -2.94
C GLN A 115 -4.07 14.57 -3.32
N THR A 116 -2.74 14.63 -3.15
CA THR A 116 -1.81 13.55 -3.49
C THR A 116 -1.62 12.55 -2.34
N LEU A 117 -1.84 12.98 -1.09
CA LEU A 117 -1.64 12.15 0.11
C LEU A 117 -2.53 10.91 0.14
N TYR A 118 -3.83 11.04 -0.18
CA TYR A 118 -4.77 9.90 -0.16
C TYR A 118 -4.48 8.87 -1.27
N PRO A 119 -4.23 9.27 -2.53
CA PRO A 119 -3.74 8.36 -3.56
C PRO A 119 -2.47 7.60 -3.12
N ILE A 120 -1.45 8.27 -2.59
CA ILE A 120 -0.22 7.60 -2.13
C ILE A 120 -0.52 6.66 -0.98
N TYR A 121 -1.33 7.07 0.01
CA TYR A 121 -1.71 6.20 1.12
C TYR A 121 -2.47 4.95 0.66
N SER A 122 -3.20 5.02 -0.46
CA SER A 122 -3.88 3.86 -1.05
C SER A 122 -2.91 2.76 -1.49
N LEU A 123 -1.67 3.12 -1.86
CA LEU A 123 -0.63 2.16 -2.29
C LEU A 123 -0.16 1.24 -1.18
N ARG A 124 -0.41 1.57 0.09
CA ARG A 124 -0.12 0.69 1.22
C ARG A 124 -0.73 -0.71 1.04
N TRP A 125 -1.87 -0.81 0.33
CA TRP A 125 -2.52 -2.09 0.03
C TRP A 125 -1.68 -2.98 -0.93
N GLN A 126 -0.75 -2.42 -1.72
CA GLN A 126 0.17 -3.20 -2.55
C GLN A 126 1.07 -4.09 -1.70
N VAL A 127 1.48 -3.61 -0.52
CA VAL A 127 2.25 -4.41 0.44
C VAL A 127 1.43 -5.61 0.92
N GLU A 128 0.14 -5.40 1.24
CA GLU A 128 -0.76 -6.51 1.60
C GLU A 128 -0.94 -7.52 0.45
N ILE A 129 -1.07 -7.05 -0.80
CA ILE A 129 -1.16 -7.93 -1.97
C ILE A 129 0.12 -8.76 -2.12
N LEU A 130 1.28 -8.16 -1.92
CA LEU A 130 2.56 -8.85 -2.00
C LEU A 130 2.67 -9.94 -0.93
N PHE A 131 2.34 -9.63 0.34
CA PHE A 131 2.32 -10.64 1.41
C PHE A 131 1.30 -11.75 1.15
N LYS A 132 0.10 -11.43 0.66
CA LYS A 132 -0.88 -12.45 0.26
C LYS A 132 -0.37 -13.34 -0.86
N THR A 133 0.34 -12.76 -1.83
CA THR A 133 0.98 -13.50 -2.92
C THR A 133 2.04 -14.46 -2.37
N TRP A 134 2.88 -14.00 -1.43
CA TRP A 134 3.90 -14.84 -0.82
C TRP A 134 3.31 -16.00 -0.01
N LYS A 135 2.30 -15.72 0.82
CA LYS A 135 1.55 -16.75 1.56
C LYS A 135 0.93 -17.78 0.63
N SER A 136 0.23 -17.32 -0.41
CA SER A 136 -0.49 -18.20 -1.33
C SER A 136 0.43 -19.04 -2.22
N LEU A 137 1.60 -18.52 -2.63
CA LEU A 137 2.47 -19.21 -3.57
C LEU A 137 3.58 -20.01 -2.87
N PHE A 138 4.08 -19.52 -1.75
CA PHE A 138 5.24 -20.11 -1.07
C PHE A 138 4.90 -20.72 0.28
N GLU A 139 3.63 -20.63 0.71
CA GLU A 139 3.12 -21.26 1.93
C GLU A 139 3.96 -20.88 3.16
N ILE A 140 4.49 -19.65 3.18
CA ILE A 140 5.41 -19.19 4.25
C ILE A 140 4.75 -19.16 5.63
N ASP A 141 3.42 -19.13 5.69
CA ASP A 141 2.63 -19.18 6.91
C ASP A 141 2.06 -20.57 7.23
N ASP A 142 2.31 -21.59 6.41
CA ASP A 142 1.94 -22.97 6.65
C ASP A 142 3.20 -23.83 6.88
N VAL A 143 3.53 -24.05 8.14
CA VAL A 143 4.75 -24.77 8.53
C VAL A 143 4.41 -25.90 9.50
N GLN A 144 4.85 -27.11 9.17
CA GLN A 144 4.67 -28.28 10.02
C GLN A 144 5.59 -28.23 11.26
N ALA A 145 5.17 -28.89 12.33
CA ALA A 145 5.99 -29.04 13.53
C ALA A 145 7.32 -29.75 13.19
N MET A 146 8.44 -29.11 13.49
CA MET A 146 9.79 -29.62 13.25
C MET A 146 10.77 -29.04 14.27
N ASN A 147 11.99 -29.57 14.30
CA ASN A 147 13.04 -29.00 15.13
C ASN A 147 13.48 -27.61 14.62
N THR A 148 14.09 -26.84 15.50
CA THR A 148 14.48 -25.45 15.24
C THR A 148 15.43 -25.30 14.05
N ASP A 149 16.40 -26.21 13.89
CA ASP A 149 17.38 -26.13 12.81
C ASP A 149 16.73 -26.39 11.44
N ARG A 150 15.84 -27.38 11.36
CA ARG A 150 15.06 -27.65 10.15
C ARG A 150 14.12 -26.49 9.84
N PHE A 151 13.51 -25.90 10.86
CA PHE A 151 12.67 -24.71 10.69
C PHE A 151 13.47 -23.55 10.09
N TYR A 152 14.65 -23.23 10.63
CA TYR A 152 15.50 -22.18 10.07
C TYR A 152 15.91 -22.48 8.64
N CYS A 153 16.35 -23.71 8.34
CA CYS A 153 16.70 -24.13 6.98
C CYS A 153 15.52 -23.94 6.00
N HIS A 154 14.32 -24.39 6.41
CA HIS A 154 13.11 -24.21 5.61
C HIS A 154 12.75 -22.74 5.42
N LEU A 155 12.75 -21.94 6.49
CA LEU A 155 12.47 -20.51 6.45
C LEU A 155 13.42 -19.77 5.51
N TYR A 156 14.74 -19.99 5.65
CA TYR A 156 15.73 -19.34 4.80
C TYR A 156 15.60 -19.79 3.34
N GLY A 157 15.39 -21.08 3.10
CA GLY A 157 15.14 -21.60 1.75
C GLY A 157 13.92 -20.95 1.09
N THR A 158 12.82 -20.85 1.83
CA THR A 158 11.57 -20.20 1.37
C THR A 158 11.78 -18.70 1.12
N LEU A 159 12.48 -17.99 2.00
CA LEU A 159 12.79 -16.57 1.81
C LEU A 159 13.69 -16.31 0.59
N ILE A 160 14.68 -17.17 0.35
CA ILE A 160 15.54 -17.09 -0.84
C ILE A 160 14.71 -17.34 -2.10
N HIS A 161 13.82 -18.34 -2.09
CA HIS A 161 12.95 -18.65 -3.22
C HIS A 161 11.99 -17.48 -3.52
N ILE A 162 11.36 -16.91 -2.48
CA ILE A 162 10.53 -15.71 -2.60
C ILE A 162 11.32 -14.55 -3.22
N LEU A 163 12.54 -14.31 -2.73
CA LEU A 163 13.40 -13.23 -3.21
C LEU A 163 13.71 -13.40 -4.69
N LEU A 164 14.20 -14.58 -5.11
CA LEU A 164 14.57 -14.86 -6.50
C LEU A 164 13.36 -14.74 -7.44
N SER A 165 12.24 -15.40 -7.11
CA SER A 165 11.03 -15.32 -7.93
C SER A 165 10.49 -13.90 -8.03
N SER A 166 10.51 -13.14 -6.91
CA SER A 166 10.06 -11.75 -6.90
C SER A 166 10.98 -10.86 -7.73
N MET A 167 12.30 -10.96 -7.57
CA MET A 167 13.26 -10.17 -8.33
C MET A 167 13.11 -10.39 -9.84
N ILE A 168 13.08 -11.65 -10.29
CA ILE A 168 12.91 -11.96 -11.72
C ILE A 168 11.56 -11.45 -12.22
N ALA A 169 10.47 -11.67 -11.47
CA ALA A 169 9.15 -11.20 -11.84
C ALA A 169 9.08 -9.68 -11.96
N PHE A 170 9.64 -8.92 -11.00
CA PHE A 170 9.65 -7.46 -11.04
C PHE A 170 10.49 -6.91 -12.21
N GLN A 171 11.63 -7.53 -12.53
CA GLN A 171 12.42 -7.15 -13.71
C GLN A 171 11.66 -7.44 -15.01
N CYS A 172 11.01 -8.60 -15.12
CA CYS A 172 10.18 -8.91 -16.29
C CYS A 172 9.03 -7.92 -16.43
N ARG A 173 8.35 -7.57 -15.33
CA ARG A 173 7.28 -6.58 -15.30
C ARG A 173 7.76 -5.20 -15.75
N TYR A 174 8.93 -4.78 -15.27
CA TYR A 174 9.55 -3.52 -15.68
C TYR A 174 9.81 -3.51 -17.20
N CYS A 175 10.46 -4.55 -17.73
CA CYS A 175 10.73 -4.67 -19.16
C CYS A 175 9.46 -4.71 -20.02
N LEU A 176 8.42 -5.42 -19.58
CA LEU A 176 7.13 -5.48 -20.28
C LEU A 176 6.45 -4.12 -20.34
N TYR A 177 6.51 -3.40 -19.24
CA TYR A 177 5.97 -2.06 -19.15
C TYR A 177 6.75 -1.10 -20.06
N GLU A 178 8.08 -1.06 -19.98
CA GLU A 178 8.88 -0.17 -20.84
C GLU A 178 8.67 -0.42 -22.33
N ARG A 179 8.58 -1.69 -22.75
CA ARG A 179 8.50 -2.06 -24.17
C ARG A 179 7.09 -1.98 -24.75
N TYR A 180 6.07 -2.32 -23.96
CA TYR A 180 4.71 -2.50 -24.46
C TYR A 180 3.64 -1.72 -23.69
N GLN A 181 4.01 -0.97 -22.64
CA GLN A 181 3.09 -0.32 -21.72
C GLN A 181 2.09 -1.31 -21.10
N LEU A 182 2.55 -2.55 -20.87
CA LEU A 182 1.75 -3.61 -20.27
C LEU A 182 2.06 -3.75 -18.79
N GLU A 183 1.04 -3.55 -17.96
CA GLU A 183 1.13 -3.86 -16.53
C GLU A 183 1.00 -5.37 -16.30
N GLY A 184 2.03 -5.98 -15.71
CA GLY A 184 1.97 -7.36 -15.23
C GLY A 184 1.38 -7.44 -13.82
N SER A 185 0.55 -8.46 -13.56
CA SER A 185 0.01 -8.79 -12.23
C SER A 185 1.09 -9.35 -11.33
N GLU A 186 1.26 -8.79 -10.12
CA GLU A 186 2.17 -9.29 -9.08
C GLU A 186 2.10 -10.81 -8.93
N TYR A 187 0.88 -11.32 -8.72
CA TYR A 187 0.62 -12.72 -8.46
C TYR A 187 0.99 -13.62 -9.66
N LYS A 188 0.48 -13.29 -10.86
CA LYS A 188 0.72 -14.10 -12.05
C LYS A 188 2.21 -14.14 -12.39
N CYS A 189 2.89 -12.99 -12.33
CA CYS A 189 4.30 -12.87 -12.66
C CYS A 189 5.18 -13.67 -11.69
N ILE A 190 4.95 -13.54 -10.38
CA ILE A 190 5.71 -14.27 -9.36
C ILE A 190 5.44 -15.78 -9.47
N ASN A 191 4.19 -16.19 -9.77
CA ASN A 191 3.85 -17.59 -9.98
C ASN A 191 4.61 -18.21 -11.16
N HIS A 192 4.70 -17.51 -12.30
CA HIS A 192 5.50 -17.98 -13.44
C HIS A 192 6.99 -18.11 -13.10
N ALA A 193 7.56 -17.12 -12.41
CA ALA A 193 8.96 -17.18 -11.99
C ALA A 193 9.23 -18.32 -11.01
N ARG A 194 8.35 -18.51 -10.01
CA ARG A 194 8.39 -19.62 -9.05
C ARG A 194 8.36 -20.96 -9.75
N ASN A 195 7.37 -21.19 -10.61
CA ASN A 195 7.19 -22.50 -11.25
C ASN A 195 8.39 -22.86 -12.13
N ALA A 196 8.95 -21.90 -12.87
CA ALA A 196 10.14 -22.15 -13.68
C ALA A 196 11.39 -22.52 -12.83
N ILE A 197 11.56 -21.90 -11.66
CA ILE A 197 12.65 -22.27 -10.73
C ILE A 197 12.42 -23.68 -10.17
N VAL A 198 11.19 -24.01 -9.79
CA VAL A 198 10.83 -25.34 -9.26
C VAL A 198 11.00 -26.44 -10.30
N GLU A 199 10.53 -26.22 -11.54
CA GLU A 199 10.61 -27.18 -12.65
C GLU A 199 12.07 -27.51 -12.99
N THR A 200 12.96 -26.52 -12.92
CA THR A 200 14.40 -26.71 -13.13
C THR A 200 15.13 -27.21 -11.88
N LYS A 201 14.43 -27.43 -10.77
CA LYS A 201 14.98 -27.76 -9.44
C LYS A 201 16.10 -26.81 -9.02
N GLY A 202 16.06 -25.56 -9.49
CA GLY A 202 17.10 -24.56 -9.29
C GLY A 202 18.40 -24.78 -10.08
N TYR A 203 18.56 -25.87 -10.85
CA TYR A 203 19.81 -26.14 -11.58
C TYR A 203 20.14 -25.06 -12.62
N SER A 204 19.11 -24.46 -13.20
CA SER A 204 19.28 -23.37 -14.17
C SER A 204 19.85 -22.10 -13.56
N LEU A 205 19.93 -21.99 -12.22
CA LEU A 205 20.49 -20.81 -11.54
C LEU A 205 22.03 -20.84 -11.47
N TYR A 206 22.68 -21.99 -11.65
CA TYR A 206 24.12 -22.14 -11.43
C TYR A 206 25.00 -21.73 -12.63
N HIS A 207 24.44 -21.74 -13.84
CA HIS A 207 25.18 -21.41 -15.06
C HIS A 207 24.50 -20.25 -15.80
N LEU A 208 25.31 -19.28 -16.26
CA LEU A 208 24.80 -18.06 -16.90
C LEU A 208 23.95 -18.35 -18.14
N SER A 209 24.33 -19.34 -18.96
CA SER A 209 23.57 -19.74 -20.16
C SER A 209 22.19 -20.29 -19.80
N SER A 210 22.13 -21.20 -18.82
CA SER A 210 20.89 -21.78 -18.32
C SER A 210 20.01 -20.73 -17.61
N LEU A 211 20.63 -19.81 -16.87
CA LEU A 211 19.92 -18.72 -16.20
C LEU A 211 19.28 -17.77 -17.20
N LYS A 212 20.01 -17.42 -18.27
CA LYS A 212 19.48 -16.59 -19.34
C LYS A 212 18.28 -17.26 -20.02
N ALA A 213 18.42 -18.55 -20.37
CA ALA A 213 17.32 -19.32 -20.98
C ALA A 213 16.10 -19.41 -20.05
N LEU A 214 16.32 -19.58 -18.74
CA LEU A 214 15.26 -19.58 -17.73
C LEU A 214 14.55 -18.22 -17.68
N ILE A 215 15.29 -17.11 -17.61
CA ILE A 215 14.72 -15.76 -17.57
C ILE A 215 13.94 -15.46 -18.87
N ASP A 216 14.49 -15.83 -20.03
CA ASP A 216 13.80 -15.66 -21.32
C ASP A 216 12.49 -16.44 -21.35
N ASN A 217 12.48 -17.68 -20.87
CA ASN A 217 11.26 -18.49 -20.75
C ASN A 217 10.24 -17.84 -19.80
N ILE A 218 10.67 -17.40 -18.61
CA ILE A 218 9.81 -16.71 -17.65
C ILE A 218 9.22 -15.44 -18.29
N TYR A 219 10.03 -14.62 -18.95
CA TYR A 219 9.60 -13.40 -19.60
C TYR A 219 8.53 -13.67 -20.67
N GLN A 220 8.73 -14.68 -21.53
CA GLN A 220 7.75 -15.04 -22.56
C GLN A 220 6.42 -15.53 -21.97
N ASN A 221 6.47 -16.30 -20.89
CA ASN A 221 5.27 -16.74 -20.18
C ASN A 221 4.53 -15.55 -19.54
N ILE A 222 5.25 -14.64 -18.90
CA ILE A 222 4.67 -13.42 -18.31
C ILE A 222 4.08 -12.52 -19.41
N TYR A 223 4.75 -12.38 -20.56
CA TYR A 223 4.21 -11.61 -21.69
C TYR A 223 2.84 -12.14 -22.14
N ARG A 224 2.69 -13.47 -22.26
CA ARG A 224 1.46 -14.10 -22.74
C ARG A 224 0.35 -14.15 -21.70
N HIS A 225 0.70 -14.38 -20.44
CA HIS A 225 -0.29 -14.77 -19.41
C HIS A 225 -0.25 -13.88 -18.16
N GLY A 226 0.79 -13.08 -17.98
CA GLY A 226 1.03 -12.27 -16.79
C GLY A 226 0.27 -10.94 -16.74
N ARG A 227 -0.50 -10.58 -17.78
CA ARG A 227 -1.20 -9.29 -17.87
C ARG A 227 -2.14 -9.07 -16.68
N LYS A 228 -2.09 -7.86 -16.13
CA LYS A 228 -2.97 -7.40 -15.04
C LYS A 228 -4.35 -7.08 -15.60
N ASP A 229 -5.36 -7.54 -14.87
CA ASP A 229 -6.75 -7.23 -15.16
C ASP A 229 -7.11 -5.94 -14.42
N HIS A 230 -7.58 -4.93 -15.16
CA HIS A 230 -7.98 -3.64 -14.58
C HIS A 230 -9.45 -3.70 -14.18
N ARG A 231 -9.76 -3.25 -12.96
CA ARG A 231 -11.14 -3.00 -12.56
C ARG A 231 -11.57 -1.66 -13.14
N CYS A 232 -12.78 -1.61 -13.69
CA CYS A 232 -13.37 -0.38 -14.21
C CYS A 232 -13.28 0.73 -13.15
N GLN A 233 -12.78 1.91 -13.53
CA GLN A 233 -12.65 3.12 -12.69
C GLN A 233 -11.62 3.06 -11.53
N HIS A 234 -10.86 1.98 -11.36
CA HIS A 234 -9.84 1.91 -10.31
C HIS A 234 -8.46 2.31 -10.84
N LYS A 235 -7.86 3.36 -10.26
CA LYS A 235 -6.47 3.76 -10.57
C LYS A 235 -5.50 2.64 -10.23
N SER A 236 -4.60 2.31 -11.14
CA SER A 236 -3.52 1.36 -10.90
C SER A 236 -2.43 1.99 -10.02
N PRO A 237 -1.55 1.19 -9.40
CA PRO A 237 -0.38 1.73 -8.70
C PRO A 237 0.50 2.60 -9.60
N PHE A 238 0.54 2.31 -10.90
CA PHE A 238 1.32 3.05 -11.89
C PHE A 238 0.69 4.43 -12.15
N ASP A 239 -0.66 4.48 -12.20
CA ASP A 239 -1.41 5.74 -12.32
C ASP A 239 -1.18 6.64 -11.10
N VAL A 240 -1.19 6.06 -9.89
CA VAL A 240 -0.97 6.82 -8.65
C VAL A 240 0.45 7.37 -8.57
N LEU A 241 1.45 6.59 -8.99
CA LEU A 241 2.86 6.98 -8.95
C LEU A 241 3.28 7.82 -10.16
N ASN A 242 2.38 8.11 -11.10
CA ASN A 242 2.67 8.81 -12.35
C ASN A 242 3.85 8.21 -13.15
N ILE A 243 4.11 6.90 -13.00
CA ILE A 243 5.18 6.20 -13.73
C ILE A 243 4.86 6.14 -15.25
N ALA A 244 3.62 6.49 -15.63
CA ALA A 244 3.07 6.35 -16.98
C ALA A 244 2.93 7.64 -17.79
N TYR A 245 3.29 8.80 -17.27
CA TYR A 245 3.36 9.99 -18.09
C TYR A 245 4.82 10.29 -18.37
N LYS A 246 5.27 10.02 -19.60
CA LYS A 246 6.31 10.85 -20.21
C LYS A 246 5.75 12.27 -20.29
N VAL A 247 5.72 12.97 -19.16
CA VAL A 247 5.76 14.41 -19.18
C VAL A 247 7.15 14.70 -19.70
N HIS A 248 7.25 15.10 -20.97
CA HIS A 248 8.39 15.85 -21.42
C HIS A 248 8.51 17.04 -20.45
N PHE A 249 9.36 16.91 -19.44
CA PHE A 249 9.90 18.06 -18.75
C PHE A 249 10.67 18.82 -19.82
N ARG A 250 9.99 19.77 -20.47
CA ARG A 250 10.67 20.84 -21.18
C ARG A 250 11.34 21.64 -20.07
N ALA A 251 12.62 21.34 -19.84
CA ALA A 251 13.49 22.28 -19.17
C ALA A 251 13.45 23.59 -19.98
N ALA A 252 13.19 24.69 -19.26
CA ALA A 252 13.44 26.03 -19.75
C ALA A 252 14.93 26.24 -20.03
#